data_AF-A0A380G1K1-F1
#
_entry.id   AF-A0A380G1K1-F1
#
_cell.length_a   1.000
_cell.length_b   1.000
_cell.length_c   1.000
_cell.angle_alpha   90.00
_cell.angle_beta   90.00
_cell.angle_gamma   90.00
#
_symmetry.space_group_name_H-M   'P 1'
#
loop_
_entity.id
_entity.type
_entity.pdbx_description
1 polymer ?
#
loop_
_entity_poly.entity_id
_entity_poly.type
_entity_poly.pdbx_seq_one_letter_code
_entity_poly.pdbx_strand_id
1 'polypeptide(L)' 'MITKEDVMQKLNCREMYAQKVMEYAHGDQDKLETLILQKLAERHVREAVIEIGS' A
#
# COMPACT_ATOMS: atom_id res chain seq x y z
N MET A 1 3.49 4.33 15.80
CA MET A 1 3.20 5.29 14.72
C MET A 1 3.88 4.77 13.47
N ILE A 2 3.12 4.47 12.42
CA ILE A 2 3.64 4.07 11.12
C ILE A 2 4.27 5.30 10.47
N THR A 3 5.53 5.21 10.09
CA THR A 3 6.27 6.27 9.42
C THR A 3 6.20 6.13 7.90
N LYS A 4 6.64 7.17 7.17
CA LYS A 4 6.75 7.12 5.72
C LYS A 4 7.68 6.00 5.24
N GLU A 5 8.78 5.77 5.96
CA GLU A 5 9.74 4.71 5.66
C GLU A 5 9.12 3.32 5.85
N ASP A 6 8.31 3.13 6.89
CA ASP A 6 7.56 1.88 7.09
C ASP A 6 6.64 1.57 5.91
N VAL A 7 5.92 2.58 5.41
CA VAL A 7 5.03 2.44 4.24
C VAL A 7 5.84 2.08 2.97
N MET A 8 6.99 2.75 2.78
CA MET A 8 7.88 2.47 1.64
C MET A 8 8.40 1.03 1.67
N GLN A 9 8.85 0.54 2.83
CA GLN A 9 9.34 -0.82 2.99
C GLN A 9 8.22 -1.86 2.83
N LYS A 10 7.08 -1.67 3.51
CA LYS A 10 5.96 -2.61 3.46
C LYS A 10 5.37 -2.75 2.06
N LEU A 11 5.10 -1.63 1.39
CA LEU A 11 4.50 -1.64 0.05
C LEU A 11 5.54 -1.79 -1.08
N ASN A 12 6.84 -1.78 -0.74
CA ASN A 12 7.96 -1.72 -1.68
C ASN A 12 7.71 -0.65 -2.76
N CYS A 13 7.47 0.58 -2.32
CA CYS A 13 7.02 1.70 -3.15
C CYS A 13 7.95 2.92 -3.02
N ARG A 14 7.81 3.86 -3.97
CA ARG A 14 8.56 5.13 -3.95
C ARG A 14 7.98 6.10 -2.93
N GLU A 15 8.81 7.02 -2.46
CA GLU A 15 8.46 8.02 -1.45
C GLU A 15 7.16 8.78 -1.74
N MET A 16 6.97 9.26 -2.98
CA MET A 16 5.76 9.98 -3.38
C MET A 16 4.48 9.14 -3.19
N TYR A 17 4.55 7.83 -3.41
CA TYR A 17 3.42 6.93 -3.21
C TYR A 17 3.16 6.73 -1.71
N ALA A 18 4.21 6.50 -0.92
CA ALA A 18 4.10 6.39 0.53
C ALA A 18 3.50 7.67 1.16
N GLN A 19 3.90 8.85 0.69
CA GLN A 19 3.34 10.12 1.14
C GLN A 19 1.83 10.19 0.88
N LYS A 20 1.38 9.85 -0.33
CA LYS A 20 -0.06 9.84 -0.66
C LYS A 20 -0.87 8.86 0.20
N VAL A 21 -0.29 7.69 0.51
CA VAL A 21 -0.92 6.69 1.39
C VAL A 21 -1.08 7.24 2.80
N MET A 22 -0.08 7.95 3.33
CA MET A 22 -0.18 8.63 4.62
C MET A 22 -1.19 9.78 4.62
N GLU A 23 -1.21 10.59 3.55
CA GLU A 23 -2.17 11.70 3.39
C GLU A 23 -3.62 11.19 3.37
N TYR A 24 -3.87 10.08 2.68
CA TYR A 24 -5.20 9.46 2.61
C TYR A 24 -5.70 8.94 3.97
N ALA A 25 -4.77 8.57 4.84
CA ALA A 25 -5.08 8.17 6.20
C ALA A 25 -5.38 9.36 7.12
N HIS A 26 -5.10 10.61 6.72
CA HIS A 26 -5.38 11.82 7.50
C HIS A 26 -4.85 11.77 8.96
N GLY A 27 -3.74 11.08 9.18
CA GLY A 27 -3.15 10.90 10.52
C GLY A 27 -3.76 9.77 11.35
N ASP A 28 -4.85 9.16 10.90
CA ASP A 28 -5.45 7.97 11.52
C ASP A 28 -4.58 6.74 11.26
N GLN A 29 -4.04 6.18 12.34
CA GLN A 29 -3.10 5.05 12.27
C GLN A 29 -3.79 3.73 11.92
N ASP A 30 -5.03 3.53 12.36
CA ASP A 30 -5.79 2.31 12.11
C ASP A 30 -6.24 2.26 10.65
N LYS A 31 -6.67 3.41 10.13
CA LYS A 31 -6.96 3.59 8.70
C LYS A 31 -5.71 3.40 7.84
N LEU A 32 -4.55 3.90 8.28
CA LEU A 32 -3.28 3.71 7.57
C LEU A 32 -2.88 2.23 7.52
N GLU A 33 -2.99 1.51 8.63
CA GLU A 33 -2.71 0.07 8.68
C GLU A 33 -3.65 -0.72 7.78
N THR A 34 -4.96 -0.46 7.87
CA THR A 34 -5.98 -1.10 7.01
C THR A 34 -5.69 -0.85 5.52
N LEU A 35 -5.32 0.38 5.15
CA LEU A 35 -4.99 0.74 3.77
C LEU A 35 -3.75 -0.01 3.26
N ILE A 36 -2.71 -0.13 4.08
CA ILE A 36 -1.49 -0.89 3.73
C ILE A 36 -1.85 -2.37 3.51
N LEU A 37 -2.62 -2.98 4.40
CA LEU A 37 -3.05 -4.37 4.28
C LEU A 37 -3.89 -4.60 3.02
N GLN A 38 -4.83 -3.70 2.72
CA GLN A 38 -5.62 -3.76 1.48
C GLN A 38 -4.72 -3.72 0.24
N LYS A 39 -3.73 -2.82 0.18
CA LYS A 39 -2.83 -2.70 -0.98
C LYS A 39 -1.92 -3.92 -1.14
N LEU A 40 -1.49 -4.53 -0.04
CA LEU A 40 -0.74 -5.79 -0.04
C LEU A 40 -1.60 -6.95 -0.56
N ALA A 41 -2.85 -7.04 -0.11
CA ALA A 41 -3.79 -8.05 -0.57
C ALA A 41 -4.10 -7.87 -2.07
N GLU A 42 -4.34 -6.64 -2.54
CA GLU A 42 -4.54 -6.35 -3.97
C GLU A 42 -3.33 -6.77 -4.81
N ARG A 43 -2.10 -6.53 -4.33
CA ARG A 43 -0.88 -6.94 -5.01
C ARG A 43 -0.75 -8.46 -5.09
N HIS A 44 -1.03 -9.16 -3.99
CA HIS A 44 -0.99 -10.61 -3.95
C HIS A 44 -2.05 -11.26 -4.87
N VAL A 45 -3.25 -10.67 -4.95
CA VAL A 45 -4.32 -11.12 -5.86
C VAL A 45 -3.99 -10.79 -7.32
N ARG A 46 -3.39 -9.63 -7.62
CA ARG A 46 -3.00 -9.27 -9.00
C ARG A 46 -1.82 -10.07 -9.53
N GLU A 47 -0.92 -10.53 -8.67
CA GLU A 47 0.15 -11.46 -9.08
C GLU A 47 -0.38 -12.86 -9.43
N ALA A 48 -1.63 -13.19 -9.07
CA ALA A 48 -2.20 -14.51 -9.34
C ALA A 48 -2.74 -14.69 -10.78
N VAL A 49 -3.28 -13.66 -11.45
CA VAL A 49 -3.82 -13.74 -12.84
C VAL A 49 -3.94 -12.32 -13.43
N ILE A 50 -3.32 -12.03 -14.58
CA ILE A 50 -3.99 -11.89 -15.90
C ILE A 50 -2.95 -12.10 -17.02
N GLU A 51 -2.77 -13.35 -17.44
CA GLU A 51 -2.37 -13.62 -18.82
C GLU A 51 -3.61 -13.27 -19.68
N ILE A 52 -3.68 -12.05 -20.23
CA ILE A 52 -4.61 -11.77 -21.33
C ILE A 52 -4.03 -12.52 -22.54
N GLY A 53 -4.30 -13.81 -22.61
CA GLY A 53 -4.13 -14.60 -23.82
C GLY A 53 -5.34 -14.38 -24.73
N SER A 54 -5.04 -13.96 -25.97
CA SER A 54 -5.89 -13.83 -27.19
C SER A 54 -6.23 -12.42 -27.61
#